data_AF-A0A9C8MM25-F1
#
_entry.id   AF-A0A9C8MM25-F1
#
_cell.length_a   1.000
_cell.length_b   1.000
_cell.length_c   1.000
_cell.angle_alpha   90.00
_cell.angle_beta   90.00
_cell.angle_gamma   90.00
#
_symmetry.space_group_name_H-M   'P 1'
#
loop_
_entity.id
_entity.type
_entity.pdbx_description
1 polymer ?
#
loop_
_entity_poly.entity_id
_entity_poly.type
_entity_poly.pdbx_seq_one_letter_code
_entity_poly.pdbx_strand_id
1 'polypeptide(L)' 'MNHVSIAFIGGYVIYGLLKVIMGLRLSQEEEYEGADLSIHKISSTPNNE' A
#
# COMPACT_ATOMS: atom_id res chain seq x y z
N MET A 1 -18.41 16.70 19.96
CA MET A 1 -17.72 15.87 18.95
C MET A 1 -18.29 14.45 19.05
N ASN A 2 -18.78 13.85 17.97
CA ASN A 2 -19.29 12.48 18.00
C ASN A 2 -18.12 11.47 17.91
N HIS A 3 -18.34 10.23 18.35
CA HIS A 3 -17.30 9.18 18.34
C HIS A 3 -16.80 8.86 16.92
N VAL A 4 -17.68 9.01 15.92
CA VAL A 4 -17.36 8.79 14.51
C VAL A 4 -16.34 9.82 14.01
N SER A 5 -16.52 11.11 14.31
CA SER A 5 -15.57 12.16 13.91
C SER A 5 -14.21 11.96 14.58
N ILE A 6 -14.17 11.53 15.84
CA ILE A 6 -12.91 11.25 16.53
C ILE A 6 -12.19 10.07 15.87
N ALA A 7 -12.91 8.98 15.58
CA ALA A 7 -12.35 7.82 14.89
C ALA A 7 -11.84 8.17 13.49
N PHE A 8 -12.60 8.96 12.73
CA PHE A 8 -12.20 9.39 11.39
C PHE A 8 -10.95 10.27 11.42
N ILE A 9 -10.92 11.30 12.27
CA ILE A 9 -9.77 12.21 12.37
C ILE A 9 -8.54 11.45 12.87
N GLY A 10 -8.68 10.61 13.89
CA GLY A 10 -7.59 9.79 14.41
C GLY A 10 -7.02 8.85 13.34
N GLY A 11 -7.89 8.12 12.65
CA GLY A 11 -7.48 7.23 11.55
C GLY A 11 -6.80 7.97 10.42
N TYR A 12 -7.33 9.14 10.03
CA TYR A 12 -6.75 9.98 8.99
C TYR A 12 -5.34 10.48 9.35
N VAL A 13 -5.14 10.94 10.59
CA VAL A 13 -3.83 11.42 11.07
C VAL A 13 -2.80 10.28 11.10
N ILE A 14 -3.16 9.13 11.66
CA ILE A 14 -2.25 7.98 11.75
C ILE A 14 -1.89 7.46 10.36
N TYR A 15 -2.88 7.26 9.49
CA TYR A 15 -2.65 6.82 8.11
C TYR A 15 -1.77 7.82 7.35
N GLY A 16 -2.04 9.12 7.48
CA GLY A 16 -1.27 10.18 6.84
C GLY A 16 0.20 10.15 7.26
N LEU A 17 0.47 9.99 8.55
CA LEU A 17 1.83 9.90 9.08
C LEU A 17 2.57 8.67 8.54
N LEU A 18 1.92 7.50 8.57
CA LEU A 18 2.50 6.26 8.02
C LEU A 18 2.79 6.40 6.52
N LYS A 19 1.88 7.03 5.76
CA LYS A 19 2.06 7.27 4.32
C LYS A 19 3.31 8.08 4.01
N VAL A 20 3.56 9.15 4.78
CA VAL A 20 4.72 10.03 4.56
C VAL A 20 6.04 9.36 4.96
N ILE A 21 6.04 8.59 6.05
CA ILE A 21 7.26 7.97 6.57
C ILE A 21 7.64 6.69 5.81
N MET A 22 6.65 5.87 5.45
CA MET A 22 6.90 4.51 4.95
C MET A 22 6.68 4.35 3.44
N GLY A 23 5.96 5.26 2.76
CA GLY A 23 5.59 5.06 1.36
C GLY A 23 4.69 3.83 1.18
N LEU A 24 3.42 3.93 1.60
CA LEU A 24 2.51 2.77 1.70
C LEU A 24 1.96 2.23 0.35
N ARG A 25 2.20 2.90 -0.77
CA ARG A 25 1.67 2.54 -2.08
C ARG A 25 2.81 2.27 -3.05
N LEU A 26 2.66 1.23 -3.86
CA LEU A 26 3.53 0.94 -4.98
C LEU A 26 3.57 2.13 -5.95
N SER A 27 4.71 2.31 -6.61
CA SER A 27 4.79 3.16 -7.80
C SER A 27 3.88 2.63 -8.90
N GLN A 28 3.61 3.46 -9.91
CA GLN A 28 2.75 3.06 -11.02
C GLN A 28 3.37 1.90 -11.82
N GLU A 29 4.69 1.89 -11.95
CA GLU A 29 5.46 0.83 -12.59
C GLU A 29 5.40 -0.47 -11.78
N GLU A 30 5.59 -0.42 -10.45
CA GLU A 30 5.47 -1.59 -9.58
C GLU A 30 4.03 -2.13 -9.50
N GLU A 31 3.03 -1.24 -9.55
CA GLU A 31 1.61 -1.64 -9.62
C GLU A 31 1.31 -2.32 -10.96
N TYR A 32 1.96 -1.91 -12.06
CA TYR A 32 1.86 -2.53 -13.37
C TYR A 32 2.55 -3.91 -13.44
N GLU A 33 3.76 -4.03 -12.89
CA GLU A 33 4.50 -5.30 -12.81
C GLU A 33 3.85 -6.32 -11.86
N GLY A 34 3.10 -5.84 -10.87
CA GLY A 34 2.35 -6.64 -9.91
C GLY A 34 3.11 -6.88 -8.62
N ALA A 35 2.38 -6.87 -7.49
CA ALA A 35 2.96 -6.94 -6.15
C ALA A 35 3.79 -8.21 -5.87
N ASP A 36 3.43 -9.34 -6.49
CA ASP A 36 4.17 -10.60 -6.36
C ASP A 36 5.57 -10.48 -6.95
N LEU A 37 5.71 -9.80 -8.09
CA LEU A 37 7.00 -9.58 -8.73
C LEU A 37 7.75 -8.41 -8.07
N SER A 38 7.09 -7.27 -7.87
CA SER A 38 7.74 -6.04 -7.40
C SER A 38 8.12 -6.06 -5.91
N ILE A 39 7.38 -6.77 -5.06
CA ILE A 39 7.70 -6.91 -3.62
C ILE A 39 8.39 -8.25 -3.35
N HIS A 40 7.78 -9.34 -3.83
CA HIS A 40 8.18 -10.70 -3.45
C HIS A 40 9.12 -11.39 -4.45
N LYS A 41 9.34 -10.81 -5.63
CA LYS A 41 10.19 -11.34 -6.72
C LYS A 41 9.79 -12.75 -7.20
N ILE A 42 8.50 -13.06 -7.13
CA ILE A 42 7.94 -14.32 -7.59
C ILE A 42 7.13 -14.04 -8.85
N SER A 43 7.46 -14.74 -9.94
CA SER A 43 6.64 -14.73 -11.15
C SER A 43 5.35 -15.49 -10.87
N SER A 44 4.21 -14.82 -11.03
CA SER A 44 2.88 -15.41 -10.97
C SER A 44 2.48 -16.11 -12.28
N THR A 45 3.28 -15.93 -13.35
CA THR A 45 3.19 -16.74 -14.57
C THR A 45 4.13 -17.95 -14.46
N PRO A 46 3.69 -19.15 -14.89
CA PRO A 46 4.58 -20.32 -14.96
C PRO A 46 5.78 -20.01 -15.85
N ASN A 47 6.96 -20.54 -15.51
CA ASN A 47 8.09 -20.43 -16.41
C ASN A 47 7.72 -21.20 -17.69
N ASN A 48 7.73 -20.52 -18.83
CA ASN A 48 7.51 -21.15 -20.11
C ASN A 48 8.83 -21.84 -20.50
N GLU A 49 9.14 -22.94 -19.82
CA GLU A 49 10.14 -23.93 -20.23
C GLU A 49 9.51 -25.32 -20.30
#